data_AF-A0A8K1CR65-F1
#
_entry.id   AF-A0A8K1CR65-F1
#
_cell.length_a   1.000
_cell.length_b   1.000
_cell.length_c   1.000
_cell.angle_alpha   90.00
_cell.angle_beta   90.00
_cell.angle_gamma   90.00
#
_symmetry.space_group_name_H-M   'P 1'
#
loop_
_entity.id
_entity.type
_entity.pdbx_description
1 polymer ?
#
loop_
_entity_poly.entity_id
_entity_poly.type
_entity_poly.pdbx_seq_one_letter_code
_entity_poly.pdbx_strand_id
1 'polypeptide(L)'
;MEEVTQHELFQAAVSGNLPTIQRFLTQPSVTETLARANADHRRRRDEQLATSESSPLGFYGASRYWYGYYPNYQPHFYLHGVFFAMVIEFGHFHVLEWLISASACELIGDTMRGVINAVTSIIIRHGEQEYTVTLEFVLNSHLFMNLLTPAEQQYTIQMLLDTALYQKRDDLIRLAVAHGARVDGARTYECCTTSGNIACIDKMLGSGAVWLGQTFIRQTTVFKDNAATRALLECGVDAQDESEFHLPLCIAVQQGDVDEVEALASSGMVGVNAWFGGHTPLMIAVTNKVSALEMANVLLANGADVRLRHNGTGKTALHLTIEENPLDVRLMTLLLSYGPELVNTQDETGSTPLMTLIQGGDLKDRAKAIEVLLSSGADPFVSNNQGASPHEMLMKDTCGRAFLTVRARSYP
;
A
#
# COMPACT_ATOMS: atom_id res chain seq x y z
N MET A 1 59.46 -4.06 12.02
CA MET A 1 58.53 -5.04 11.43
C MET A 1 58.27 -4.61 10.01
N GLU A 2 58.37 -5.51 9.03
CA GLU A 2 58.08 -5.19 7.61
C GLU A 2 56.67 -4.61 7.45
N GLU A 3 56.48 -3.66 6.53
CA GLU A 3 55.14 -3.17 6.21
C GLU A 3 54.33 -4.28 5.53
N VAL A 4 53.16 -4.60 6.09
CA VAL A 4 52.19 -5.50 5.46
C VAL A 4 51.65 -4.80 4.23
N THR A 5 51.75 -5.45 3.07
CA THR A 5 51.31 -4.94 1.77
C THR A 5 49.81 -5.15 1.56
N GLN A 6 49.23 -4.45 0.58
CA GLN A 6 47.82 -4.66 0.19
C GLN A 6 47.54 -6.10 -0.28
N HIS A 7 48.51 -6.75 -0.91
CA HIS A 7 48.38 -8.14 -1.34
C HIS A 7 48.30 -9.09 -0.15
N GLU A 8 49.11 -8.86 0.89
CA GLU A 8 49.06 -9.63 2.13
C GLU A 8 47.78 -9.38 2.91
N LEU A 9 47.23 -8.16 2.89
CA LEU A 9 45.91 -7.88 3.46
C LEU A 9 44.81 -8.67 2.74
N PHE A 10 44.88 -8.75 1.41
CA PHE A 10 43.92 -9.52 0.61
C PHE A 10 43.98 -11.02 0.94
N GLN A 11 45.19 -11.59 0.99
CA GLN A 11 45.39 -12.99 1.39
C GLN A 11 44.93 -13.23 2.83
N ALA A 12 45.17 -12.28 3.72
CA ALA A 12 44.71 -12.35 5.10
C ALA A 12 43.17 -12.26 5.22
N ALA A 13 42.51 -11.49 4.35
CA ALA A 13 41.04 -11.41 4.26
C ALA A 13 40.44 -12.75 3.81
N VAL A 14 41.01 -13.38 2.78
CA VAL A 14 40.57 -14.68 2.26
C VAL A 14 40.80 -15.80 3.29
N SER A 15 41.90 -15.75 4.03
CA SER A 15 42.29 -16.79 5.01
C SER A 15 41.79 -16.54 6.44
N GLY A 16 41.17 -15.39 6.72
CA GLY A 16 40.71 -15.03 8.06
C GLY A 16 41.84 -14.73 9.06
N ASN A 17 43.02 -14.35 8.58
CA ASN A 17 44.21 -14.14 9.41
C ASN A 17 44.13 -12.79 10.15
N LEU A 18 43.43 -12.79 11.28
CA LEU A 18 43.20 -11.62 12.13
C LEU A 18 44.49 -10.91 12.57
N PRO A 19 45.57 -11.60 13.02
CA PRO A 19 46.83 -10.93 13.40
C PRO A 19 47.45 -10.10 12.27
N THR A 20 47.41 -10.60 11.04
CA THR A 20 47.95 -9.87 9.87
C THR A 20 47.08 -8.65 9.54
N ILE A 21 45.76 -8.80 9.64
CA ILE A 21 44.78 -7.70 9.47
C ILE A 21 44.99 -6.60 10.51
N GLN A 22 45.13 -6.97 11.79
CA GLN A 22 45.40 -6.06 12.89
C GLN A 22 46.70 -5.28 12.65
N ARG A 23 47.77 -5.98 12.29
CA ARG A 23 49.06 -5.36 11.99
C ARG A 23 48.99 -4.40 10.81
N PHE A 24 48.22 -4.71 9.76
CA PHE A 24 48.03 -3.81 8.62
C PHE A 24 47.28 -2.54 9.02
N LEU A 25 46.13 -2.68 9.70
CA LEU A 25 45.28 -1.53 10.04
C LEU A 25 45.95 -0.58 11.04
N THR A 26 46.73 -1.11 11.98
CA THR A 26 47.48 -0.31 12.96
C THR A 26 48.75 0.35 12.40
N GLN A 27 49.08 0.17 11.11
CA GLN A 27 50.22 0.88 10.51
C GLN A 27 49.97 2.40 10.53
N PRO A 28 50.97 3.22 10.87
CA PRO A 28 50.81 4.68 10.91
C PRO A 28 50.37 5.29 9.57
N SER A 29 50.93 4.80 8.46
CA SER A 29 50.60 5.25 7.09
C SER A 29 49.14 4.95 6.72
N VAL A 30 48.64 3.78 7.11
CA VAL A 30 47.26 3.34 6.90
C VAL A 30 46.30 4.10 7.82
N THR A 31 46.64 4.22 9.11
CA THR A 31 45.82 4.90 10.12
C THR A 31 45.64 6.38 9.79
N GLU A 32 46.71 7.07 9.37
CA GLU A 32 46.65 8.49 8.99
C GLU A 32 45.82 8.71 7.71
N THR A 33 45.96 7.81 6.74
CA THR A 33 45.17 7.85 5.50
C THR A 33 43.68 7.64 5.81
N LEU A 34 43.37 6.69 6.68
CA LEU A 34 42.01 6.42 7.16
C LEU A 34 41.40 7.60 7.93
N ALA A 35 42.17 8.22 8.81
CA ALA A 35 41.71 9.38 9.55
C ALA A 35 41.37 10.56 8.61
N ARG A 36 42.20 10.82 7.60
CA ARG A 36 41.95 11.85 6.58
C ARG A 36 40.72 11.55 5.72
N ALA A 37 40.57 10.29 5.29
CA ALA A 37 39.40 9.80 4.56
C ALA A 37 38.09 10.06 5.33
N ASN A 38 38.07 9.65 6.59
CA ASN A 38 36.91 9.77 7.47
C ASN A 38 36.57 11.23 7.81
N ALA A 39 37.56 12.13 7.83
CA ALA A 39 37.32 13.55 8.02
C ALA A 39 36.66 14.21 6.79
N ASP A 40 37.10 13.83 5.58
CA ASP A 40 36.55 14.34 4.33
C ASP A 40 35.11 13.84 4.08
N HIS A 41 34.83 12.56 4.38
CA HIS A 41 33.47 12.01 4.31
C HIS A 41 32.49 12.70 5.27
N ARG A 42 32.89 12.92 6.53
CA ARG A 42 32.07 13.65 7.50
C ARG A 42 31.77 15.07 7.05
N ARG A 43 32.77 15.80 6.55
CA ARG A 43 32.57 17.16 6.01
C ARG A 43 31.54 17.20 4.88
N ARG A 44 31.68 16.32 3.87
CA ARG A 44 30.75 16.28 2.72
C ARG A 44 29.34 15.85 3.10
N ARG A 45 29.21 14.94 4.08
CA ARG A 45 27.93 14.54 4.65
C ARG A 45 27.24 15.71 5.33
N ASP A 46 27.96 16.44 6.17
CA ASP A 46 27.42 17.59 6.90
C ASP A 46 27.02 18.73 5.93
N GLU A 47 27.76 18.92 4.82
CA GLU A 47 27.41 19.84 3.72
C GLU A 47 26.13 19.42 2.95
N GLN A 48 25.90 18.12 2.73
CA GLN A 48 24.68 17.60 2.10
C GLN A 48 23.45 17.70 3.01
N LEU A 49 23.62 17.46 4.30
CA LEU A 49 22.57 17.63 5.31
C LEU A 49 22.15 19.10 5.45
N ALA A 50 23.09 20.04 5.31
CA ALA A 50 22.83 21.47 5.36
C ALA A 50 22.12 22.04 4.12
N THR A 51 22.14 21.33 2.98
CA THR A 51 21.61 21.81 1.69
C THR A 51 20.30 21.12 1.26
N SER A 52 19.89 20.04 1.94
CA SER A 52 18.66 19.30 1.62
C SER A 52 17.49 19.68 2.53
N GLU A 53 16.82 20.79 2.23
CA GLU A 53 15.45 20.98 2.70
C GLU A 53 14.54 19.93 2.03
N SER A 54 13.99 19.02 2.84
CA SER A 54 12.76 18.26 2.55
C SER A 54 12.73 17.41 1.26
N SER A 55 13.54 16.35 1.18
CA SER A 55 13.20 15.23 0.29
C SER A 55 13.77 13.89 0.79
N PRO A 56 12.92 12.89 1.12
CA PRO A 56 13.36 11.54 1.45
C PRO A 56 14.08 10.84 0.29
N LEU A 57 13.95 11.37 -0.94
CA LEU A 57 14.55 10.84 -2.16
C LEU A 57 15.98 11.35 -2.41
N GLY A 58 16.46 12.38 -1.68
CA GLY A 58 17.84 12.86 -1.79
C GLY A 58 18.91 11.85 -1.34
N PHE A 59 18.53 10.88 -0.50
CA PHE A 59 19.42 9.83 -0.02
C PHE A 59 19.78 8.77 -1.08
N TYR A 60 19.03 8.67 -2.18
CA TYR A 60 19.31 7.73 -3.28
C TYR A 60 20.60 8.07 -4.05
N GLY A 61 21.10 9.31 -3.95
CA GLY A 61 22.36 9.71 -4.58
C GLY A 61 23.60 9.13 -3.90
N ALA A 62 23.54 8.83 -2.59
CA ALA A 62 24.72 8.47 -1.81
C ALA A 62 25.27 7.07 -2.13
N SER A 63 24.45 6.12 -2.60
CA SER A 63 24.93 4.79 -2.99
C SER A 63 25.70 4.80 -4.32
N ARG A 64 25.39 5.77 -5.20
CA ARG A 64 26.10 5.98 -6.47
C ARG A 64 27.51 6.52 -6.28
N TYR A 65 27.80 7.17 -5.15
CA TYR A 65 29.12 7.72 -4.86
C TYR A 65 30.13 6.71 -4.36
N TRP A 66 29.72 5.53 -3.86
CA TRP A 66 30.68 4.56 -3.32
C TRP A 66 31.05 3.43 -4.28
N TYR A 67 30.16 3.09 -5.22
CA TYR A 67 30.45 2.14 -6.30
C TYR A 67 30.73 2.81 -7.66
N GLY A 68 30.55 4.13 -7.78
CA GLY A 68 30.74 4.89 -9.01
C GLY A 68 32.10 5.60 -9.06
N TYR A 69 32.99 5.11 -9.93
CA TYR A 69 34.09 5.83 -10.59
C TYR A 69 34.63 7.09 -9.88
N TYR A 70 35.69 6.93 -9.09
CA TYR A 70 36.60 8.03 -8.72
C TYR A 70 37.84 7.95 -9.61
N PRO A 71 37.95 8.72 -10.72
CA PRO A 71 39.04 8.58 -11.67
C PRO A 71 40.39 9.09 -11.13
N ASN A 72 40.40 9.78 -9.99
CA ASN A 72 41.56 10.54 -9.50
C ASN A 72 42.00 10.21 -8.05
N TYR A 73 41.47 9.16 -7.42
CA TYR A 73 41.90 8.76 -6.06
C TYR A 73 42.76 7.48 -6.10
N GLN A 74 43.86 7.52 -5.36
CA GLN A 74 44.85 6.45 -5.23
C GLN A 74 44.22 5.10 -4.80
N PRO A 75 44.79 3.96 -5.22
CA PRO A 75 44.21 2.60 -5.09
C PRO A 75 43.97 2.11 -3.65
N HIS A 76 44.31 2.88 -2.62
CA HIS A 76 44.13 2.53 -1.21
C HIS A 76 42.66 2.53 -0.74
N PHE A 77 41.77 3.28 -1.40
CA PHE A 77 40.37 3.41 -0.99
C PHE A 77 39.46 2.25 -1.43
N TYR A 78 39.81 1.57 -2.54
CA TYR A 78 39.09 0.39 -3.02
C TYR A 78 39.24 -0.82 -2.10
N LEU A 79 40.23 -0.83 -1.20
CA LEU A 79 40.43 -1.93 -0.27
C LEU A 79 39.32 -2.03 0.77
N HIS A 80 38.67 -0.94 1.20
CA HIS A 80 37.73 -1.05 2.31
C HIS A 80 36.50 -1.90 1.96
N GLY A 81 35.72 -1.49 0.96
CA GLY A 81 34.52 -2.24 0.57
C GLY A 81 34.81 -3.68 0.13
N VAL A 82 35.91 -3.89 -0.60
CA VAL A 82 36.31 -5.22 -1.10
C VAL A 82 36.85 -6.11 0.02
N PHE A 83 37.63 -5.57 0.94
CA PHE A 83 38.15 -6.30 2.12
C PHE A 83 37.01 -6.76 3.02
N PHE A 84 36.09 -5.87 3.37
CA PHE A 84 34.92 -6.25 4.17
C PHE A 84 34.07 -7.27 3.43
N ALA A 85 33.77 -7.03 2.15
CA ALA A 85 33.04 -8.00 1.33
C ALA A 85 33.70 -9.38 1.33
N MET A 86 35.05 -9.47 1.29
CA MET A 86 35.78 -10.74 1.34
C MET A 86 35.75 -11.40 2.71
N VAL A 87 36.01 -10.65 3.79
CA VAL A 87 35.93 -11.19 5.16
C VAL A 87 34.53 -11.77 5.41
N ILE A 88 33.49 -11.11 4.87
CA ILE A 88 32.11 -11.58 4.95
C ILE A 88 31.85 -12.76 4.00
N GLU A 89 32.26 -12.69 2.72
CA GLU A 89 32.05 -13.73 1.70
C GLU A 89 32.73 -15.06 2.05
N PHE A 90 33.85 -15.00 2.79
CA PHE A 90 34.56 -16.18 3.28
C PHE A 90 34.17 -16.58 4.72
N GLY A 91 33.15 -15.95 5.33
CA GLY A 91 32.60 -16.36 6.62
C GLY A 91 33.52 -16.17 7.83
N HIS A 92 34.43 -15.19 7.80
CA HIS A 92 35.40 -14.98 8.88
C HIS A 92 34.83 -14.11 10.00
N PHE A 93 33.88 -14.67 10.76
CA PHE A 93 33.10 -13.96 11.78
C PHE A 93 33.93 -13.37 12.92
N HIS A 94 34.99 -14.05 13.35
CA HIS A 94 35.93 -13.55 14.37
C HIS A 94 36.66 -12.28 13.92
N VAL A 95 36.88 -12.12 12.62
CA VAL A 95 37.47 -10.89 12.06
C VAL A 95 36.43 -9.77 12.07
N LEU A 96 35.17 -10.06 11.73
CA LEU A 96 34.07 -9.09 11.79
C LEU A 96 33.80 -8.62 13.22
N GLU A 97 33.73 -9.53 14.19
CA GLU A 97 33.57 -9.19 15.61
C GLU A 97 34.68 -8.24 16.08
N TRP A 98 35.94 -8.50 15.70
CA TRP A 98 37.04 -7.61 16.03
C TRP A 98 36.93 -6.25 15.33
N LEU A 99 36.56 -6.22 14.04
CA LEU A 99 36.38 -4.98 13.28
C LEU A 99 35.26 -4.10 13.86
N ILE A 100 34.23 -4.72 14.43
CA ILE A 100 33.08 -4.08 15.09
C ILE A 100 33.39 -3.73 16.56
N SER A 101 34.51 -4.18 17.12
CA SER A 101 34.93 -3.79 18.46
C SER A 101 35.35 -2.31 18.52
N ALA A 102 35.12 -1.65 19.66
CA ALA A 102 35.38 -0.22 19.87
C ALA A 102 36.80 0.21 19.43
N SER A 103 37.79 -0.66 19.61
CA SER A 103 39.20 -0.44 19.26
C SER A 103 39.51 -0.39 17.76
N ALA A 104 38.77 -1.11 16.91
CA ALA A 104 38.97 -1.08 15.46
C ALA A 104 38.09 -0.02 14.77
N CYS A 105 37.00 0.39 15.42
CA CYS A 105 36.01 1.30 14.87
C CYS A 105 36.50 2.74 14.71
N GLU A 106 37.37 3.22 15.61
CA GLU A 106 38.03 4.52 15.46
C GLU A 106 38.92 4.57 14.21
N LEU A 107 39.48 3.43 13.79
CA LEU A 107 40.26 3.31 12.57
C LEU A 107 39.37 3.28 11.31
N ILE A 108 38.17 2.70 11.40
CA ILE A 108 37.35 2.38 10.23
C ILE A 108 36.28 3.45 9.94
N GLY A 109 35.85 4.28 10.90
CA GLY A 109 34.98 5.45 10.64
C GLY A 109 33.70 5.19 9.82
N ASP A 110 33.31 6.16 8.94
CA ASP A 110 32.06 6.17 8.13
C ASP A 110 31.91 4.94 7.19
N THR A 111 32.97 4.14 7.05
CA THR A 111 33.03 2.92 6.26
C THR A 111 32.13 1.79 6.79
N MET A 112 31.69 1.87 8.05
CA MET A 112 30.74 0.92 8.66
C MET A 112 29.41 0.81 7.92
N ARG A 113 28.95 1.90 7.28
CA ARG A 113 27.74 1.87 6.43
C ARG A 113 27.92 0.96 5.20
N GLY A 114 29.13 0.94 4.63
CA GLY A 114 29.51 0.02 3.56
C GLY A 114 29.59 -1.43 4.03
N VAL A 115 30.10 -1.66 5.25
CA VAL A 115 30.12 -2.99 5.88
C VAL A 115 28.71 -3.52 6.08
N ILE A 116 27.81 -2.72 6.65
CA ILE A 116 26.41 -3.11 6.90
C ILE A 116 25.69 -3.41 5.57
N ASN A 117 25.88 -2.58 4.54
CA ASN A 117 25.31 -2.83 3.21
C ASN A 117 25.89 -4.09 2.55
N ALA A 118 27.19 -4.35 2.71
CA ALA A 118 27.84 -5.55 2.19
C ALA A 118 27.38 -6.81 2.92
N VAL A 119 27.32 -6.80 4.26
CA VAL A 119 26.78 -7.89 5.08
C VAL A 119 25.34 -8.19 4.67
N THR A 120 24.50 -7.15 4.57
CA THR A 120 23.11 -7.32 4.15
C THR A 120 23.02 -7.91 2.75
N SER A 121 23.78 -7.37 1.77
CA SER A 121 23.85 -7.83 0.37
C SER A 121 24.28 -9.30 0.22
N ILE A 122 25.25 -9.75 1.02
CA ILE A 122 25.76 -11.12 0.97
C ILE A 122 24.76 -12.09 1.59
N ILE A 123 24.02 -11.67 2.61
CA ILE A 123 22.89 -12.44 3.15
C ILE A 123 21.78 -12.59 2.11
N ILE A 124 21.54 -11.54 1.30
CA ILE A 124 20.66 -11.63 0.12
C ILE A 124 21.14 -12.71 -0.87
N ARG A 125 22.45 -12.93 -0.96
CA ARG A 125 23.04 -13.82 -1.97
C ARG A 125 23.23 -15.26 -1.50
N HIS A 126 23.60 -15.48 -0.25
CA HIS A 126 24.04 -16.80 0.25
C HIS A 126 23.04 -17.46 1.22
N GLY A 127 22.20 -16.69 1.92
CA GLY A 127 21.05 -17.24 2.66
C GLY A 127 21.38 -18.17 3.84
N GLU A 128 22.61 -18.21 4.34
CA GLU A 128 23.01 -19.12 5.43
C GLU A 128 22.63 -18.57 6.82
N GLN A 129 22.43 -19.47 7.80
CA GLN A 129 22.02 -19.11 9.17
C GLN A 129 23.12 -18.41 9.98
N GLU A 130 24.39 -18.69 9.69
CA GLU A 130 25.54 -18.11 10.40
C GLU A 130 25.60 -16.59 10.23
N TYR A 131 25.11 -16.08 9.09
CA TYR A 131 25.02 -14.65 8.85
C TYR A 131 23.88 -13.95 9.63
N THR A 132 22.87 -14.67 10.13
CA THR A 132 21.82 -14.10 11.00
C THR A 132 22.39 -13.62 12.31
N VAL A 133 23.23 -14.46 12.94
CA VAL A 133 23.90 -14.15 14.21
C VAL A 133 24.82 -12.93 14.03
N THR A 134 25.47 -12.84 12.87
CA THR A 134 26.32 -11.70 12.51
C THR A 134 25.51 -10.42 12.36
N LEU A 135 24.35 -10.46 11.70
CA LEU A 135 23.45 -9.30 11.63
C LEU A 135 22.93 -8.89 13.00
N GLU A 136 22.56 -9.84 13.84
CA GLU A 136 22.09 -9.55 15.18
C GLU A 136 23.19 -8.84 16.00
N PHE A 137 24.43 -9.32 15.90
CA PHE A 137 25.58 -8.65 16.52
C PHE A 137 25.80 -7.24 15.95
N VAL A 138 25.70 -7.07 14.63
CA VAL A 138 25.86 -5.77 13.96
C VAL A 138 24.76 -4.79 14.39
N LEU A 139 23.48 -5.20 14.38
CA LEU A 139 22.34 -4.34 14.73
C LEU A 139 22.33 -3.96 16.21
N ASN A 140 22.78 -4.86 17.10
CA ASN A 140 22.93 -4.60 18.53
C ASN A 140 24.23 -3.86 18.88
N SER A 141 25.15 -3.69 17.94
CA SER A 141 26.42 -3.03 18.22
C SER A 141 26.22 -1.54 18.55
N HIS A 142 27.06 -1.02 19.44
CA HIS A 142 27.13 0.42 19.71
C HIS A 142 27.38 1.26 18.44
N LEU A 143 27.88 0.63 17.37
CA LEU A 143 28.14 1.27 16.08
C LEU A 143 26.87 1.56 15.32
N PHE A 144 25.96 0.59 15.23
CA PHE A 144 24.67 0.79 14.57
C PHE A 144 23.90 1.93 15.23
N MET A 145 23.91 1.99 16.56
CA MET A 145 23.22 3.00 17.34
C MET A 145 23.86 4.40 17.30
N ASN A 146 25.20 4.50 17.18
CA ASN A 146 25.91 5.78 17.35
C ASN A 146 26.55 6.35 16.08
N LEU A 147 26.91 5.51 15.08
CA LEU A 147 27.58 5.98 13.86
C LEU A 147 26.61 6.30 12.72
N LEU A 148 25.43 5.67 12.70
CA LEU A 148 24.39 5.92 11.71
C LEU A 148 23.39 6.95 12.23
N THR A 149 22.92 7.83 11.36
CA THR A 149 21.77 8.68 11.67
C THR A 149 20.51 7.83 11.84
N PRO A 150 19.47 8.29 12.58
CA PRO A 150 18.22 7.55 12.71
C PRO A 150 17.56 7.19 11.36
N ALA A 151 17.71 8.05 10.34
CA ALA A 151 17.21 7.79 8.99
C ALA A 151 17.98 6.64 8.29
N GLU A 152 19.29 6.57 8.46
CA GLU A 152 20.11 5.50 7.91
C GLU A 152 19.87 4.17 8.63
N GLN A 153 19.71 4.19 9.95
CA GLN A 153 19.32 3.02 10.75
C GLN A 153 18.01 2.45 10.22
N GLN A 154 16.98 3.29 10.07
CA GLN A 154 15.67 2.88 9.55
C GLN A 154 15.78 2.30 8.13
N TYR A 155 16.58 2.92 7.25
CA TYR A 155 16.78 2.43 5.89
C TYR A 155 17.41 1.03 5.86
N THR A 156 18.46 0.81 6.66
CA THR A 156 19.11 -0.50 6.77
C THR A 156 18.14 -1.56 7.29
N ILE A 157 17.40 -1.26 8.35
CA ILE A 157 16.40 -2.17 8.93
C ILE A 157 15.31 -2.49 7.90
N GLN A 158 14.86 -1.50 7.11
CA GLN A 158 13.86 -1.71 6.07
C GLN A 158 14.37 -2.60 4.93
N MET A 159 15.59 -2.36 4.46
CA MET A 159 16.21 -3.17 3.41
C MET A 159 16.39 -4.63 3.86
N LEU A 160 16.73 -4.84 5.13
CA LEU A 160 16.78 -6.18 5.72
C LEU A 160 15.40 -6.85 5.71
N LEU A 161 14.35 -6.13 6.12
CA LEU A 161 12.97 -6.64 6.09
C LEU A 161 12.55 -7.03 4.67
N ASP A 162 12.70 -6.13 3.69
CA ASP A 162 12.29 -6.37 2.30
C ASP A 162 12.99 -7.62 1.71
N THR A 163 14.27 -7.78 2.01
CA THR A 163 15.07 -8.95 1.62
C THR A 163 14.56 -10.23 2.29
N ALA A 164 14.36 -10.17 3.60
CA ALA A 164 13.91 -11.32 4.39
C ALA A 164 12.56 -11.84 3.90
N LEU A 165 11.67 -10.93 3.50
CA LEU A 165 10.38 -11.24 2.90
C LEU A 165 10.55 -11.93 1.54
N TYR A 166 11.41 -11.41 0.66
CA TYR A 166 11.68 -12.01 -0.64
C TYR A 166 12.22 -13.45 -0.53
N GLN A 167 13.10 -13.68 0.44
CA GLN A 167 13.72 -14.99 0.69
C GLN A 167 12.90 -15.95 1.58
N LYS A 168 11.78 -15.49 2.16
CA LYS A 168 10.97 -16.28 3.10
C LYS A 168 11.73 -16.70 4.37
N ARG A 169 12.60 -15.81 4.86
CA ARG A 169 13.48 -16.01 6.03
C ARG A 169 12.82 -15.47 7.30
N ASP A 170 12.06 -16.31 8.01
CA ASP A 170 11.34 -15.94 9.24
C ASP A 170 12.25 -15.37 10.35
N ASP A 171 13.47 -15.88 10.45
CA ASP A 171 14.47 -15.44 11.41
C ASP A 171 14.89 -13.97 11.19
N LEU A 172 15.10 -13.58 9.93
CA LEU A 172 15.44 -12.21 9.57
C LEU A 172 14.25 -11.26 9.68
N ILE A 173 13.04 -11.73 9.38
CA ILE A 173 11.82 -10.94 9.58
C ILE A 173 11.69 -10.58 11.07
N ARG A 174 11.84 -11.57 11.96
CA ARG A 174 11.81 -11.32 13.41
C ARG A 174 12.90 -10.35 13.86
N LEU A 175 14.12 -10.53 13.36
CA LEU A 175 15.24 -9.67 13.67
C LEU A 175 14.99 -8.22 13.24
N ALA A 176 14.50 -8.00 12.01
CA ALA A 176 14.20 -6.66 11.51
C ALA A 176 13.07 -6.00 12.32
N VAL A 177 11.99 -6.73 12.60
CA VAL A 177 10.87 -6.20 13.40
C VAL A 177 11.32 -5.85 14.83
N ALA A 178 12.14 -6.69 15.47
CA ALA A 178 12.67 -6.42 16.81
C ALA A 178 13.50 -5.12 16.89
N HIS A 179 14.09 -4.69 15.76
CA HIS A 179 14.84 -3.45 15.65
C HIS A 179 14.02 -2.27 15.11
N GLY A 180 12.70 -2.40 14.98
CA GLY A 180 11.80 -1.30 14.59
C GLY A 180 11.58 -1.17 13.08
N ALA A 181 11.64 -2.27 12.32
CA ALA A 181 11.26 -2.24 10.91
C ALA A 181 9.83 -1.74 10.72
N ARG A 182 9.61 -0.91 9.69
CA ARG A 182 8.29 -0.48 9.28
C ARG A 182 7.69 -1.58 8.40
N VAL A 183 6.73 -2.30 8.97
CA VAL A 183 6.06 -3.41 8.29
C VAL A 183 4.88 -2.95 7.43
N ASP A 184 4.56 -1.66 7.46
CA ASP A 184 3.37 -1.03 6.90
C ASP A 184 3.60 -0.32 5.55
N GLY A 185 4.81 -0.42 4.99
CA GLY A 185 5.15 0.19 3.70
C GLY A 185 4.62 -0.58 2.47
N ALA A 186 4.24 0.15 1.42
CA ALA A 186 3.81 -0.41 0.13
C ALA A 186 4.79 -1.44 -0.48
N ARG A 187 6.09 -1.25 -0.20
CA ARG A 187 7.18 -2.11 -0.64
C ARG A 187 7.23 -3.43 0.12
N THR A 188 6.95 -3.40 1.42
CA THR A 188 6.88 -4.59 2.28
C THR A 188 5.81 -5.55 1.75
N TYR A 189 4.64 -5.03 1.37
CA TYR A 189 3.59 -5.83 0.74
C TYR A 189 3.97 -6.36 -0.65
N GLU A 190 4.56 -5.52 -1.51
CA GLU A 190 5.05 -5.95 -2.82
C GLU A 190 6.03 -7.12 -2.69
N CYS A 191 6.91 -7.08 -1.68
CA CYS A 191 7.82 -8.18 -1.37
C CYS A 191 7.09 -9.44 -0.88
N CYS A 192 6.05 -9.31 -0.04
CA CYS A 192 5.25 -10.46 0.45
C CYS A 192 4.49 -11.16 -0.69
N THR A 193 3.88 -10.37 -1.58
CA THR A 193 3.10 -10.88 -2.71
C THR A 193 3.98 -11.44 -3.82
N THR A 194 5.02 -10.72 -4.23
CA THR A 194 5.96 -11.18 -5.26
C THR A 194 6.67 -12.48 -4.86
N SER A 195 6.96 -12.65 -3.58
CA SER A 195 7.53 -13.89 -3.05
C SER A 195 6.49 -15.00 -2.86
N GLY A 196 5.19 -14.70 -2.86
CA GLY A 196 4.13 -15.66 -2.55
C GLY A 196 4.26 -16.20 -1.13
N ASN A 197 4.65 -15.36 -0.17
CA ASN A 197 4.81 -15.71 1.25
C ASN A 197 3.80 -14.96 2.11
N ILE A 198 2.52 -15.01 1.77
CA ILE A 198 1.46 -14.28 2.48
C ILE A 198 1.41 -14.64 3.98
N ALA A 199 1.77 -15.87 4.34
CA ALA A 199 1.82 -16.34 5.73
C ALA A 199 2.85 -15.60 6.63
N CYS A 200 3.77 -14.82 6.05
CA CYS A 200 4.63 -13.96 6.87
C CYS A 200 3.90 -12.73 7.41
N ILE A 201 2.77 -12.33 6.80
CA ILE A 201 1.93 -11.22 7.27
C ILE A 201 1.41 -11.54 8.67
N ASP A 202 0.85 -12.74 8.90
CA ASP A 202 0.39 -13.19 10.22
C ASP A 202 1.50 -13.15 11.29
N LYS A 203 2.74 -13.47 10.90
CA LYS A 203 3.90 -13.47 11.80
C LYS A 203 4.37 -12.05 12.13
N MET A 204 4.27 -11.11 11.17
CA MET A 204 4.54 -9.69 11.40
C MET A 204 3.43 -9.01 12.20
N LEU A 205 2.18 -9.50 12.08
CA LEU A 205 1.04 -9.04 12.88
C LEU A 205 1.20 -9.48 14.34
N GLY A 206 1.66 -10.71 14.59
CA GLY A 206 1.89 -11.24 15.95
C GLY A 206 3.11 -10.69 16.69
N SER A 207 3.98 -9.90 16.06
CA SER A 207 5.24 -9.41 16.65
C SER A 207 5.16 -7.99 17.23
N GLY A 208 3.97 -7.36 17.24
CA GLY A 208 3.77 -6.02 17.82
C GLY A 208 4.34 -4.88 16.98
N ALA A 209 4.54 -5.12 15.68
CA ALA A 209 4.98 -4.09 14.75
C ALA A 209 3.94 -2.94 14.68
N VAL A 210 4.41 -1.71 14.48
CA VAL A 210 3.53 -0.55 14.32
C VAL A 210 2.98 -0.58 12.89
N TRP A 211 1.67 -0.80 12.77
CA TRP A 211 0.97 -0.82 11.49
C TRP A 211 0.28 0.53 11.27
N LEU A 212 0.81 1.40 10.41
CA LEU A 212 0.04 2.52 9.85
C LEU A 212 -0.81 1.96 8.69
N GLY A 213 -1.90 1.32 9.10
CA GLY A 213 -2.58 0.18 8.50
C GLY A 213 -3.26 0.30 7.12
N GLN A 214 -3.13 1.37 6.37
CA GLN A 214 -4.11 1.62 5.29
C GLN A 214 -3.60 1.27 3.88
N THR A 215 -2.28 1.23 3.68
CA THR A 215 -1.68 0.88 2.37
C THR A 215 -1.84 -0.61 2.03
N PHE A 216 -1.85 -1.47 3.05
CA PHE A 216 -1.85 -2.93 2.90
C PHE A 216 -3.20 -3.46 2.40
N ILE A 217 -4.31 -3.11 3.07
CA ILE A 217 -5.66 -3.52 2.65
C ILE A 217 -5.96 -3.02 1.23
N ARG A 218 -5.48 -1.82 0.87
CA ARG A 218 -5.59 -1.31 -0.50
C ARG A 218 -4.90 -2.22 -1.51
N GLN A 219 -3.64 -2.61 -1.26
CA GLN A 219 -2.90 -3.42 -2.21
C GLN A 219 -3.46 -4.84 -2.31
N THR A 220 -3.88 -5.46 -1.20
CA THR A 220 -4.56 -6.77 -1.26
C THR A 220 -5.83 -6.70 -2.11
N THR A 221 -6.63 -5.64 -1.95
CA THR A 221 -7.83 -5.40 -2.77
C THR A 221 -7.50 -5.16 -4.24
N VAL A 222 -6.45 -4.37 -4.54
CA VAL A 222 -6.02 -4.12 -5.94
C VAL A 222 -5.56 -5.41 -6.63
N PHE A 223 -4.90 -6.30 -5.89
CA PHE A 223 -4.40 -7.57 -6.42
C PHE A 223 -5.37 -8.75 -6.25
N LYS A 224 -6.57 -8.54 -5.71
CA LYS A 224 -7.60 -9.56 -5.44
C LYS A 224 -7.13 -10.68 -4.51
N ASP A 225 -6.31 -10.33 -3.52
CA ASP A 225 -5.83 -11.26 -2.50
C ASP A 225 -6.78 -11.29 -1.30
N ASN A 226 -7.96 -11.90 -1.50
CA ASN A 226 -9.05 -11.91 -0.52
C ASN A 226 -8.63 -12.58 0.81
N ALA A 227 -7.68 -13.53 0.77
CA ALA A 227 -7.16 -14.19 1.96
C ALA A 227 -6.30 -13.23 2.80
N ALA A 228 -5.39 -12.49 2.15
CA ALA A 228 -4.59 -11.47 2.82
C ALA A 228 -5.45 -10.31 3.33
N THR A 229 -6.46 -9.86 2.55
CA THR A 229 -7.41 -8.84 2.98
C THR A 229 -8.09 -9.24 4.29
N ARG A 230 -8.59 -10.48 4.39
CA ARG A 230 -9.25 -11.00 5.60
C ARG A 230 -8.32 -11.07 6.80
N ALA A 231 -7.11 -11.60 6.63
CA ALA A 231 -6.13 -11.70 7.71
C ALA A 231 -5.77 -10.32 8.31
N LEU A 232 -5.65 -9.29 7.46
CA LEU A 232 -5.40 -7.92 7.89
C LEU A 232 -6.59 -7.33 8.68
N LEU A 233 -7.82 -7.57 8.22
CA LEU A 233 -9.03 -7.12 8.92
C LEU A 233 -9.19 -7.81 10.28
N GLU A 234 -8.98 -9.13 10.37
CA GLU A 234 -9.04 -9.87 11.64
C GLU A 234 -8.06 -9.35 12.69
N CYS A 235 -6.96 -8.73 12.24
CA CYS A 235 -5.94 -8.14 13.11
C CYS A 235 -6.23 -6.68 13.50
N GLY A 236 -7.39 -6.11 13.16
CA GLY A 236 -7.81 -4.78 13.60
C GLY A 236 -7.13 -3.62 12.87
N VAL A 237 -6.58 -3.87 11.67
CA VAL A 237 -6.01 -2.87 10.78
C VAL A 237 -7.12 -1.93 10.23
N ASP A 238 -7.26 -0.73 10.79
CA ASP A 238 -8.29 0.23 10.39
C ASP A 238 -8.15 0.68 8.93
N ALA A 239 -9.24 0.62 8.15
CA ALA A 239 -9.29 0.98 6.73
C ALA A 239 -9.95 2.35 6.48
N GLN A 240 -10.32 3.08 7.53
CA GLN A 240 -10.91 4.41 7.40
C GLN A 240 -9.82 5.47 7.18
N ASP A 241 -9.52 5.78 5.92
CA ASP A 241 -8.85 7.04 5.56
C ASP A 241 -9.89 8.02 5.00
N GLU A 242 -9.90 9.23 5.55
CA GLU A 242 -10.68 10.37 5.06
C GLU A 242 -10.00 11.07 3.87
N SER A 243 -8.77 10.69 3.51
CA SER A 243 -8.15 11.19 2.30
C SER A 243 -8.98 10.74 1.10
N GLU A 244 -9.53 11.72 0.37
CA GLU A 244 -10.49 11.59 -0.74
C GLU A 244 -10.09 10.61 -1.85
N PHE A 245 -8.89 10.05 -1.78
CA PHE A 245 -8.29 9.31 -2.87
C PHE A 245 -8.58 7.81 -2.88
N HIS A 246 -8.61 7.02 -1.79
CA HIS A 246 -8.66 5.55 -1.97
C HIS A 246 -9.28 4.72 -0.83
N LEU A 247 -10.57 4.40 -0.92
CA LEU A 247 -11.23 3.43 -0.05
C LEU A 247 -11.18 1.99 -0.62
N PRO A 248 -10.65 0.99 0.13
CA PRO A 248 -10.62 -0.41 -0.30
C PRO A 248 -11.98 -0.96 -0.70
N LEU A 249 -13.04 -0.64 0.04
CA LEU A 249 -14.41 -1.09 -0.30
C LEU A 249 -14.86 -0.58 -1.67
N CYS A 250 -14.59 0.69 -2.01
CA CYS A 250 -14.94 1.24 -3.32
C CYS A 250 -14.18 0.54 -4.45
N ILE A 251 -12.91 0.16 -4.22
CA ILE A 251 -12.11 -0.59 -5.20
C ILE A 251 -12.71 -1.99 -5.41
N ALA A 252 -13.02 -2.72 -4.34
CA ALA A 252 -13.65 -4.04 -4.43
C ALA A 252 -14.99 -3.98 -5.20
N VAL A 253 -15.81 -2.96 -4.91
CA VAL A 253 -17.08 -2.72 -5.62
C VAL A 253 -16.88 -2.40 -7.10
N GLN A 254 -15.89 -1.58 -7.46
CA GLN A 254 -15.57 -1.30 -8.87
C GLN A 254 -15.12 -2.55 -9.61
N GLN A 255 -14.36 -3.43 -8.95
CA GLN A 255 -13.91 -4.68 -9.52
C GLN A 255 -15.02 -5.75 -9.63
N GLY A 256 -16.13 -5.58 -8.91
CA GLY A 256 -17.26 -6.51 -8.90
C GLY A 256 -17.04 -7.76 -8.05
N ASP A 257 -16.05 -7.76 -7.16
CA ASP A 257 -15.74 -8.90 -6.27
C ASP A 257 -16.69 -8.90 -5.06
N VAL A 258 -17.77 -9.68 -5.15
CA VAL A 258 -18.81 -9.73 -4.11
C VAL A 258 -18.27 -10.30 -2.80
N ASP A 259 -17.38 -11.30 -2.86
CA ASP A 259 -16.85 -11.97 -1.68
C ASP A 259 -15.92 -11.03 -0.89
N GLU A 260 -15.15 -10.21 -1.59
CA GLU A 260 -14.31 -9.18 -0.97
C GLU A 260 -15.13 -8.02 -0.43
N VAL A 261 -16.18 -7.59 -1.15
CA VAL A 261 -17.15 -6.59 -0.66
C VAL A 261 -17.81 -7.07 0.63
N GLU A 262 -18.22 -8.33 0.73
CA GLU A 262 -18.81 -8.90 1.94
C GLU A 262 -17.81 -8.93 3.10
N ALA A 263 -16.57 -9.37 2.85
CA ALA A 263 -15.53 -9.38 3.88
C ALA A 263 -15.22 -7.96 4.40
N LEU A 264 -15.07 -6.99 3.50
CA LEU A 264 -14.79 -5.60 3.86
C LEU A 264 -15.96 -4.95 4.59
N ALA A 265 -17.19 -5.11 4.10
CA ALA A 265 -18.38 -4.49 4.68
C ALA A 265 -18.74 -5.07 6.06
N SER A 266 -18.58 -6.38 6.25
CA SER A 266 -18.90 -7.06 7.53
C SER A 266 -17.85 -6.87 8.62
N SER A 267 -16.62 -6.45 8.26
CA SER A 267 -15.54 -6.22 9.22
C SER A 267 -15.83 -5.11 10.24
N GLY A 268 -16.72 -4.17 9.91
CA GLY A 268 -16.96 -2.96 10.71
C GLY A 268 -15.80 -1.95 10.72
N MET A 269 -14.71 -2.25 10.00
CA MET A 269 -13.48 -1.46 9.95
C MET A 269 -13.40 -0.57 8.71
N VAL A 270 -14.38 -0.68 7.80
CA VAL A 270 -14.49 0.15 6.59
C VAL A 270 -15.80 0.93 6.64
N GLY A 271 -15.74 2.21 6.28
CA GLY A 271 -16.93 3.05 6.18
C GLY A 271 -17.81 2.65 4.98
N VAL A 272 -18.88 1.88 5.21
CA VAL A 272 -19.84 1.47 4.16
C VAL A 272 -20.55 2.63 3.45
N ASN A 273 -20.49 3.84 4.04
CA ASN A 273 -21.11 5.07 3.54
C ASN A 273 -20.10 6.15 3.13
N ALA A 274 -18.82 5.81 3.05
CA ALA A 274 -17.79 6.79 2.76
C ALA A 274 -17.77 7.19 1.27
N TRP A 275 -17.29 8.40 1.01
CA TRP A 275 -17.39 9.02 -0.31
C TRP A 275 -16.16 8.73 -1.16
N PHE A 276 -16.37 8.45 -2.43
CA PHE A 276 -15.33 8.31 -3.45
C PHE A 276 -15.79 8.95 -4.75
N GLY A 277 -15.12 10.01 -5.18
CA GLY A 277 -15.46 10.72 -6.43
C GLY A 277 -16.90 11.22 -6.48
N GLY A 278 -17.49 11.58 -5.33
CA GLY A 278 -18.89 12.00 -5.23
C GLY A 278 -19.92 10.86 -5.15
N HIS A 279 -19.48 9.60 -5.20
CA HIS A 279 -20.32 8.41 -5.04
C HIS A 279 -20.10 7.75 -3.68
N THR A 280 -21.12 7.06 -3.18
CA THR A 280 -20.98 6.09 -2.08
C THR A 280 -20.69 4.69 -2.64
N PRO A 281 -20.24 3.70 -1.84
CA PRO A 281 -20.00 2.34 -2.34
C PRO A 281 -21.26 1.74 -2.95
N LEU A 282 -22.44 2.01 -2.37
CA LEU A 282 -23.72 1.59 -2.94
C LEU A 282 -23.98 2.21 -4.32
N MET A 283 -23.67 3.49 -4.52
CA MET A 283 -23.81 4.13 -5.83
C MET A 283 -22.87 3.53 -6.87
N ILE A 284 -21.63 3.20 -6.49
CA ILE A 284 -20.70 2.52 -7.40
C ILE A 284 -21.25 1.12 -7.75
N ALA A 285 -21.76 0.39 -6.76
CA ALA A 285 -22.27 -0.97 -6.94
C ALA A 285 -23.41 -1.04 -7.98
N VAL A 286 -24.37 -0.11 -7.91
CA VAL A 286 -25.52 -0.10 -8.83
C VAL A 286 -25.16 0.27 -10.27
N THR A 287 -24.01 0.92 -10.48
CA THR A 287 -23.47 1.24 -11.81
C THR A 287 -22.60 0.13 -12.39
N ASN A 288 -22.26 -0.89 -11.59
CA ASN A 288 -21.47 -2.03 -12.05
C ASN A 288 -22.31 -2.94 -12.96
N LYS A 289 -21.70 -3.53 -14.00
CA LYS A 289 -22.39 -4.36 -14.99
C LYS A 289 -22.39 -5.85 -14.70
N VAL A 290 -21.62 -6.31 -13.72
CA VAL A 290 -21.38 -7.75 -13.49
C VAL A 290 -22.23 -8.29 -12.33
N SER A 291 -22.23 -7.59 -11.18
CA SER A 291 -22.75 -8.12 -9.90
C SER A 291 -23.50 -7.06 -9.07
N ALA A 292 -24.14 -6.09 -9.73
CA ALA A 292 -24.78 -4.96 -9.06
C ALA A 292 -25.81 -5.37 -7.99
N LEU A 293 -26.65 -6.37 -8.28
CA LEU A 293 -27.69 -6.81 -7.36
C LEU A 293 -27.11 -7.48 -6.10
N GLU A 294 -26.14 -8.37 -6.27
CA GLU A 294 -25.47 -9.07 -5.18
C GLU A 294 -24.67 -8.07 -4.32
N MET A 295 -23.90 -7.18 -4.94
CA MET A 295 -23.16 -6.15 -4.20
C MET A 295 -24.09 -5.19 -3.45
N ALA A 296 -25.18 -4.73 -4.08
CA ALA A 296 -26.15 -3.87 -3.41
C ALA A 296 -26.79 -4.57 -2.21
N ASN A 297 -27.13 -5.86 -2.32
CA ASN A 297 -27.65 -6.65 -1.19
C ASN A 297 -26.65 -6.68 -0.02
N VAL A 298 -25.38 -7.00 -0.30
CA VAL A 298 -24.33 -7.07 0.72
C VAL A 298 -24.13 -5.72 1.40
N LEU A 299 -24.02 -4.64 0.63
CA LEU A 299 -23.81 -3.30 1.18
C LEU A 299 -25.00 -2.82 2.02
N LEU A 300 -26.23 -3.02 1.55
CA LEU A 300 -27.46 -2.65 2.28
C LEU A 300 -27.61 -3.46 3.57
N ALA A 301 -27.33 -4.77 3.53
CA ALA A 301 -27.35 -5.62 4.71
C ALA A 301 -26.33 -5.19 5.78
N ASN A 302 -25.21 -4.58 5.36
CA ASN A 302 -24.18 -4.03 6.24
C ASN A 302 -24.36 -2.52 6.55
N GLY A 303 -25.56 -1.96 6.32
CA GLY A 303 -25.90 -0.61 6.78
C GLY A 303 -25.54 0.52 5.82
N ALA A 304 -25.37 0.24 4.52
CA ALA A 304 -25.28 1.29 3.52
C ALA A 304 -26.57 2.14 3.51
N ASP A 305 -26.42 3.46 3.59
CA ASP A 305 -27.52 4.42 3.59
C ASP A 305 -27.95 4.71 2.16
N VAL A 306 -29.11 4.16 1.80
CA VAL A 306 -29.74 4.30 0.49
C VAL A 306 -30.19 5.74 0.18
N ARG A 307 -30.29 6.61 1.20
CA ARG A 307 -30.75 8.01 1.08
C ARG A 307 -29.66 8.96 0.60
N LEU A 308 -28.40 8.55 0.67
CA LEU A 308 -27.28 9.38 0.24
C LEU A 308 -27.42 9.74 -1.24
N ARG A 309 -26.98 10.95 -1.58
CA ARG A 309 -27.16 11.55 -2.91
C ARG A 309 -25.82 11.90 -3.51
N HIS A 310 -25.62 11.56 -4.77
CA HIS A 310 -24.39 11.83 -5.51
C HIS A 310 -24.02 13.32 -5.39
N ASN A 311 -22.77 13.58 -5.00
CA ASN A 311 -22.27 14.93 -4.82
C ASN A 311 -22.12 15.64 -6.17
N GLY A 312 -22.95 16.65 -6.44
CA GLY A 312 -22.93 17.45 -7.67
C GLY A 312 -23.91 17.03 -8.76
N THR A 313 -24.72 15.98 -8.54
CA THR A 313 -25.93 15.75 -9.37
C THR A 313 -27.19 15.57 -8.53
N GLY A 314 -27.05 15.32 -7.22
CA GLY A 314 -28.16 15.03 -6.32
C GLY A 314 -28.88 13.71 -6.61
N LYS A 315 -28.35 12.87 -7.50
CA LYS A 315 -28.94 11.57 -7.87
C LYS A 315 -28.83 10.57 -6.71
N THR A 316 -29.91 9.86 -6.44
CA THR A 316 -29.89 8.72 -5.51
C THR A 316 -29.39 7.45 -6.20
N ALA A 317 -29.11 6.39 -5.44
CA ALA A 317 -28.79 5.07 -6.02
C ALA A 317 -29.90 4.55 -6.96
N LEU A 318 -31.16 4.91 -6.71
CA LEU A 318 -32.29 4.56 -7.58
C LEU A 318 -32.23 5.29 -8.94
N HIS A 319 -31.83 6.56 -8.97
CA HIS A 319 -31.61 7.29 -10.23
C HIS A 319 -30.50 6.62 -11.05
N LEU A 320 -29.36 6.34 -10.43
CA LEU A 320 -28.21 5.73 -11.10
C LEU A 320 -28.53 4.32 -11.63
N THR A 321 -29.30 3.52 -10.87
CA THR A 321 -29.79 2.21 -11.32
C THR A 321 -30.60 2.35 -12.62
N ILE A 322 -31.48 3.35 -12.70
CA ILE A 322 -32.34 3.59 -13.86
C ILE A 322 -31.55 4.07 -15.07
N GLU A 323 -30.50 4.86 -14.87
CA GLU A 323 -29.67 5.36 -15.97
C GLU A 323 -28.80 4.27 -16.57
N GLU A 324 -28.13 3.49 -15.74
CA GLU A 324 -27.20 2.46 -16.20
C GLU A 324 -27.90 1.15 -16.56
N ASN A 325 -28.91 0.76 -15.77
CA ASN A 325 -29.59 -0.54 -15.86
C ASN A 325 -31.13 -0.39 -15.77
N PRO A 326 -31.79 0.34 -16.70
CA PRO A 326 -33.22 0.68 -16.64
C PRO A 326 -34.18 -0.51 -16.62
N LEU A 327 -33.71 -1.70 -16.97
CA LEU A 327 -34.51 -2.93 -17.04
C LEU A 327 -34.31 -3.82 -15.80
N ASP A 328 -33.38 -3.49 -14.91
CA ASP A 328 -33.14 -4.26 -13.68
C ASP A 328 -34.15 -3.92 -12.58
N VAL A 329 -35.37 -4.41 -12.80
CA VAL A 329 -36.48 -4.27 -11.85
C VAL A 329 -36.15 -4.87 -10.48
N ARG A 330 -35.30 -5.90 -10.42
CA ARG A 330 -34.92 -6.54 -9.15
C ARG A 330 -34.11 -5.59 -8.29
N LEU A 331 -33.13 -4.91 -8.89
CA LEU A 331 -32.32 -3.91 -8.20
C LEU A 331 -33.16 -2.70 -7.77
N MET A 332 -34.06 -2.23 -8.63
CA MET A 332 -34.99 -1.14 -8.28
C MET A 332 -35.87 -1.52 -7.07
N THR A 333 -36.43 -2.73 -7.09
CA THR A 333 -37.28 -3.25 -6.00
C THR A 333 -36.47 -3.41 -4.71
N LEU A 334 -35.23 -3.87 -4.79
CA LEU A 334 -34.33 -3.99 -3.64
C LEU A 334 -34.11 -2.62 -2.99
N LEU A 335 -33.69 -1.61 -3.76
CA LEU A 335 -33.44 -0.26 -3.24
C LEU A 335 -34.71 0.33 -2.59
N LEU A 336 -35.86 0.16 -3.22
CA LEU A 336 -37.15 0.63 -2.69
C LEU A 336 -37.61 -0.13 -1.44
N SER A 337 -37.19 -1.40 -1.27
CA SER A 337 -37.48 -2.14 -0.03
C SER A 337 -36.70 -1.60 1.17
N TYR A 338 -35.52 -1.02 0.95
CA TYR A 338 -34.70 -0.37 1.98
C TYR A 338 -34.99 1.12 2.14
N GLY A 339 -35.49 1.78 1.08
CA GLY A 339 -35.79 3.22 1.06
C GLY A 339 -37.00 3.54 0.18
N PRO A 340 -38.24 3.24 0.61
CA PRO A 340 -39.44 3.52 -0.17
C PRO A 340 -39.62 5.02 -0.49
N GLU A 341 -39.09 5.91 0.36
CA GLU A 341 -39.10 7.36 0.18
C GLU A 341 -38.29 7.85 -1.04
N LEU A 342 -37.39 7.01 -1.58
CA LEU A 342 -36.58 7.35 -2.75
C LEU A 342 -37.41 7.54 -4.01
N VAL A 343 -38.59 6.93 -4.07
CA VAL A 343 -39.42 6.81 -5.27
C VAL A 343 -39.79 8.16 -5.90
N ASN A 344 -39.85 9.23 -5.09
CA ASN A 344 -40.16 10.60 -5.52
C ASN A 344 -39.04 11.60 -5.25
N THR A 345 -37.86 11.14 -4.83
CA THR A 345 -36.73 12.05 -4.55
C THR A 345 -36.32 12.75 -5.84
N GLN A 346 -36.15 14.07 -5.81
CA GLN A 346 -35.71 14.82 -6.98
C GLN A 346 -34.18 14.98 -6.99
N ASP A 347 -33.54 14.82 -8.15
CA ASP A 347 -32.14 15.18 -8.37
C ASP A 347 -31.94 16.71 -8.46
N GLU A 348 -30.73 17.19 -8.75
CA GLU A 348 -30.45 18.64 -8.87
C GLU A 348 -31.20 19.32 -10.04
N THR A 349 -31.66 18.56 -11.03
CA THR A 349 -32.50 19.06 -12.13
C THR A 349 -33.99 19.07 -11.78
N GLY A 350 -34.35 18.60 -10.59
CA GLY A 350 -35.74 18.39 -10.18
C GLY A 350 -36.32 17.08 -10.74
N SER A 351 -35.52 16.22 -11.37
CA SER A 351 -36.03 14.99 -11.98
C SER A 351 -36.25 13.91 -10.93
N THR A 352 -37.40 13.24 -10.96
CA THR A 352 -37.68 12.05 -10.14
C THR A 352 -37.18 10.78 -10.83
N PRO A 353 -37.03 9.65 -10.11
CA PRO A 353 -36.65 8.37 -10.73
C PRO A 353 -37.57 7.98 -11.90
N LEU A 354 -38.87 8.24 -11.77
CA LEU A 354 -39.84 7.99 -12.83
C LEU A 354 -39.59 8.86 -14.07
N MET A 355 -39.24 10.15 -13.90
CA MET A 355 -38.87 11.01 -15.03
C MET A 355 -37.60 10.51 -15.73
N THR A 356 -36.56 10.16 -14.97
CA THR A 356 -35.31 9.61 -15.51
C THR A 356 -35.57 8.34 -16.32
N LEU A 357 -36.47 7.47 -15.83
CA LEU A 357 -36.86 6.25 -16.54
C LEU A 357 -37.58 6.56 -17.86
N ILE A 358 -38.45 7.57 -17.89
CA ILE A 358 -39.18 7.97 -19.11
C ILE A 358 -38.24 8.62 -20.14
N GLN A 359 -37.24 9.40 -19.70
CA GLN A 359 -36.33 10.12 -20.60
C GLN A 359 -35.32 9.21 -21.30
N GLY A 360 -34.90 8.12 -20.64
CA GLY A 360 -33.73 7.36 -21.11
C GLY A 360 -33.94 6.44 -22.30
N GLY A 361 -35.15 6.29 -22.86
CA GLY A 361 -35.37 5.43 -24.03
C GLY A 361 -36.82 5.02 -24.31
N ASP A 362 -37.01 3.99 -25.13
CA ASP A 362 -38.33 3.49 -25.54
C ASP A 362 -39.14 2.99 -24.32
N LEU A 363 -40.35 3.53 -24.16
CA LEU A 363 -41.26 3.19 -23.07
C LEU A 363 -41.74 1.74 -23.11
N LYS A 364 -41.74 1.10 -24.29
CA LYS A 364 -42.22 -0.27 -24.44
C LYS A 364 -41.37 -1.26 -23.66
N ASP A 365 -40.06 -1.11 -23.72
CA ASP A 365 -39.12 -1.99 -23.01
C ASP A 365 -39.10 -1.69 -21.51
N ARG A 366 -39.36 -0.42 -21.14
CA ARG A 366 -39.36 0.07 -19.77
C ARG A 366 -40.70 -0.08 -19.05
N ALA A 367 -41.73 -0.58 -19.72
CA ALA A 367 -43.09 -0.69 -19.18
C ALA A 367 -43.11 -1.36 -17.80
N LYS A 368 -42.39 -2.48 -17.63
CA LYS A 368 -42.32 -3.19 -16.35
C LYS A 368 -41.68 -2.36 -15.24
N ALA A 369 -40.61 -1.62 -15.54
CA ALA A 369 -39.95 -0.74 -14.57
C ALA A 369 -40.84 0.46 -14.20
N ILE A 370 -41.57 1.02 -15.17
CA ILE A 370 -42.56 2.08 -14.95
C ILE A 370 -43.65 1.58 -14.01
N GLU A 371 -44.17 0.37 -14.26
CA GLU A 371 -45.18 -0.26 -13.40
C GLU A 371 -44.69 -0.41 -11.96
N VAL A 372 -43.45 -0.85 -11.77
CA VAL A 372 -42.85 -1.05 -10.44
C VAL A 372 -42.70 0.27 -9.69
N LEU A 373 -42.21 1.33 -10.34
CA LEU A 373 -42.10 2.65 -9.71
C LEU A 373 -43.49 3.18 -9.32
N LEU A 374 -44.47 3.10 -10.23
CA LEU A 374 -45.85 3.54 -9.94
C LEU A 374 -46.49 2.73 -8.82
N SER A 375 -46.34 1.40 -8.80
CA SER A 375 -46.86 0.55 -7.72
C SER A 375 -46.15 0.79 -6.39
N SER A 376 -44.92 1.33 -6.44
CA SER A 376 -44.15 1.70 -5.25
C SER A 376 -44.43 3.13 -4.77
N GLY A 377 -45.40 3.83 -5.37
CA GLY A 377 -45.84 5.16 -4.95
C GLY A 377 -45.19 6.33 -5.69
N ALA A 378 -44.61 6.10 -6.89
CA ALA A 378 -44.15 7.20 -7.73
C ALA A 378 -45.32 8.12 -8.10
N ASP A 379 -45.20 9.40 -7.79
CA ASP A 379 -46.18 10.43 -8.12
C ASP A 379 -45.95 10.91 -9.56
N PRO A 380 -46.89 10.67 -10.49
CA PRO A 380 -46.74 11.06 -11.88
C PRO A 380 -46.93 12.57 -12.12
N PHE A 381 -47.26 13.36 -11.10
CA PHE A 381 -47.57 14.79 -11.21
C PHE A 381 -46.49 15.72 -10.63
N VAL A 382 -45.46 15.19 -9.97
CA VAL A 382 -44.31 16.00 -9.55
C VAL A 382 -43.66 16.62 -10.78
N SER A 383 -43.34 17.91 -10.74
CA SER A 383 -42.69 18.63 -11.84
C SER A 383 -41.21 18.88 -11.54
N ASN A 384 -40.36 18.76 -12.57
CA ASN A 384 -38.96 19.14 -12.48
C ASN A 384 -38.74 20.65 -12.66
N ASN A 385 -37.49 21.11 -12.66
CA ASN A 385 -37.14 22.52 -12.78
C ASN A 385 -37.53 23.15 -14.14
N GLN A 386 -37.88 22.33 -15.14
CA GLN A 386 -38.38 22.75 -16.44
C GLN A 386 -39.93 22.76 -16.50
N GLY A 387 -40.59 22.45 -15.38
CA GLY A 387 -42.05 22.35 -15.26
C GLY A 387 -42.64 21.02 -15.74
N ALA A 388 -41.83 20.12 -16.30
CA ALA A 388 -42.31 18.85 -16.86
C ALA A 388 -42.58 17.82 -15.77
N SER A 389 -43.75 17.17 -15.82
CA SER A 389 -44.11 16.02 -14.97
C SER A 389 -44.03 14.68 -15.72
N PRO A 390 -43.88 13.53 -15.02
CA PRO A 390 -43.95 12.21 -15.66
C PRO A 390 -45.20 12.02 -16.52
N HIS A 391 -46.36 12.48 -16.02
CA HIS A 391 -47.62 12.43 -16.75
C HIS A 391 -47.54 13.21 -18.07
N GLU A 392 -47.04 14.45 -18.05
CA GLU A 392 -46.86 15.26 -19.27
C GLU A 392 -45.89 14.62 -20.26
N MET A 393 -44.82 14.00 -19.76
CA MET A 393 -43.81 13.32 -20.58
C MET A 393 -44.39 12.09 -21.26
N LEU A 394 -45.15 11.25 -20.54
CA LEU A 394 -45.86 10.10 -21.10
C LEU A 394 -46.94 10.53 -22.11
N MET A 395 -47.61 11.66 -21.88
CA MET A 395 -48.62 12.19 -22.81
C MET A 395 -48.03 12.73 -24.12
N LYS A 396 -46.72 12.96 -24.21
CA LYS A 396 -46.05 13.33 -25.46
C LYS A 396 -45.77 12.12 -26.36
N ASP A 397 -45.69 10.92 -25.79
CA ASP A 397 -45.45 9.66 -26.53
C ASP A 397 -46.78 8.89 -26.76
N THR A 398 -47.00 8.41 -27.97
CA THR A 398 -48.08 7.47 -28.32
C THR A 398 -48.11 6.23 -27.42
N CYS A 399 -46.95 5.68 -27.06
CA CYS A 399 -46.85 4.52 -26.16
C CYS A 399 -47.22 4.90 -24.72
N GLY A 400 -46.81 6.07 -24.25
CA GLY A 400 -47.16 6.58 -22.92
C GLY A 400 -48.65 6.87 -22.77
N ARG A 401 -49.29 7.41 -23.81
CA ARG A 401 -50.75 7.58 -23.86
C ARG A 401 -51.50 6.25 -23.76
N ALA A 402 -51.03 5.23 -24.47
CA ALA A 402 -51.61 3.89 -24.41
C ALA A 402 -51.46 3.28 -23.00
N PHE A 403 -50.29 3.46 -22.37
CA PHE A 403 -50.03 3.00 -21.01
C PHE A 403 -50.99 3.63 -19.99
N LEU A 404 -51.19 4.96 -20.06
CA LEU A 404 -52.09 5.69 -19.17
C LEU A 404 -53.57 5.33 -19.41
N THR A 405 -54.00 5.15 -20.67
CA THR A 405 -55.40 4.82 -21.01
C THR A 405 -55.80 3.40 -20.60
N VAL A 406 -54.89 2.43 -20.63
CA VAL A 406 -55.14 1.08 -20.13
C VAL A 406 -55.31 1.08 -18.61
N ARG A 407 -54.55 1.91 -17.88
CA ARG A 407 -54.58 1.96 -16.41
C ARG A 407 -55.58 2.96 -15.80
N ALA A 408 -56.06 3.96 -16.54
CA ALA A 408 -57.19 4.80 -16.11
C ALA A 408 -58.49 4.01 -15.88
N ARG A 409 -58.56 2.76 -16.36
CA ARG A 409 -59.64 1.80 -16.06
C ARG A 409 -59.42 1.01 -14.76
N SER A 410 -58.27 1.17 -14.11
CA SER A 410 -57.80 0.36 -12.97
C SER A 410 -57.53 1.17 -11.70
N TYR A 411 -57.56 2.50 -11.76
CA TYR A 411 -57.50 3.39 -10.59
C TYR A 411 -58.92 3.89 -10.28
N PRO A 412 -59.40 3.78 -9.03
CA PRO A 412 -60.72 4.29 -8.62
C PRO A 412 -60.81 5.82 -8.63
#